data_AF-A0A368AMT2-F1
#
_entry.id   AF-A0A368AMT2-F1
#
_cell.length_a   1.000
_cell.length_b   1.000
_cell.length_c   1.000
_cell.angle_alpha   90.00
_cell.angle_beta   90.00
_cell.angle_gamma   90.00
#
_symmetry.space_group_name_H-M   'P 1'
#
loop_
_entity.id
_entity.type
_entity.pdbx_description
1 polymer ?
#
loop_
_entity_poly.entity_id
_entity_poly.type
_entity_poly.pdbx_seq_one_letter_code
_entity_poly.pdbx_strand_id
1 'polypeptide(L)'
;MNLPSLDLRAVKAASLRSTNRQLSCFLLETLDGSFARFHTRPEDVPLLVADAGALVSENGYTCGREYSLLVLSHFLLGLGWWNDPASESVWSVTHVPGLTHDERLDMLTVQAVSHRSRWEGHLALMHDLTRQMLQLPEDECDPDRQWRSLEQLMTLRGIPGDAQRACYCRYESDACLRYALPAINHVELNENEIRAYRYYGKRLPQPADDLYPLPFLSRNQVLLHVLLAIAFGRHFYLNPLFTPWVKSLEATDSPRERRLALRRELAAHQQALKESSQHG
;
A
#
# COMPACT_ATOMS: atom_id res chain seq x y z
N MET A 1 -16.31 46.04 -27.53
CA MET A 1 -16.90 44.75 -27.14
C MET A 1 -15.75 43.77 -26.94
N ASN A 2 -15.54 43.28 -25.72
CA ASN A 2 -14.55 42.21 -25.47
C ASN A 2 -15.22 40.88 -25.81
N LEU A 3 -14.65 40.15 -26.76
CA LEU A 3 -15.03 38.75 -27.00
C LEU A 3 -14.80 37.96 -25.70
N PRO A 4 -15.77 37.16 -25.22
CA PRO A 4 -15.55 36.33 -24.05
C PRO A 4 -14.42 35.34 -24.37
N SER A 5 -13.28 35.50 -23.69
CA SER A 5 -12.16 34.58 -23.84
C SER A 5 -12.55 33.24 -23.23
N LEU A 6 -12.64 32.20 -24.06
CA LEU A 6 -12.84 30.84 -23.60
C LEU A 6 -11.61 30.44 -22.76
N ASP A 7 -11.79 30.23 -21.46
CA ASP A 7 -10.73 29.69 -20.62
C ASP A 7 -10.54 28.20 -20.96
N LEU A 8 -9.61 27.94 -21.86
CA LEU A 8 -9.24 26.59 -22.29
C LEU A 8 -8.81 25.71 -21.11
N ARG A 9 -8.29 26.28 -20.01
CA ARG A 9 -7.96 25.52 -18.80
C ARG A 9 -9.22 25.09 -18.06
N ALA A 10 -10.21 25.98 -17.95
CA ALA A 10 -11.51 25.65 -17.34
C ALA A 10 -12.26 24.56 -18.14
N VAL A 11 -12.24 24.63 -19.47
CA VAL A 11 -12.87 23.61 -20.35
C VAL A 11 -12.15 22.27 -20.23
N LYS A 12 -10.81 22.26 -20.24
CA LYS A 12 -10.02 21.03 -20.06
C LYS A 12 -10.25 20.41 -18.67
N ALA A 13 -10.32 21.23 -17.63
CA ALA A 13 -10.64 20.77 -16.27
C ALA A 13 -12.08 20.23 -16.13
N ALA A 14 -13.05 20.81 -16.83
CA ALA A 14 -14.42 20.29 -16.87
C ALA A 14 -14.51 18.95 -17.60
N SER A 15 -13.82 18.83 -18.74
CA SER A 15 -13.72 17.58 -19.51
C SER A 15 -13.08 16.47 -18.68
N LEU A 16 -11.94 16.76 -18.04
CA LEU A 16 -11.24 15.81 -17.17
C LEU A 16 -12.13 15.30 -16.03
N ARG A 17 -12.86 16.19 -15.35
CA ARG A 17 -13.80 15.82 -14.28
C ARG A 17 -14.94 14.93 -14.78
N SER A 18 -15.47 15.21 -15.97
CA SER A 18 -16.52 14.38 -16.58
C SER A 18 -15.99 12.98 -16.90
N THR A 19 -14.82 12.88 -17.53
CA THR A 19 -14.16 11.61 -17.85
C THR A 19 -13.86 10.81 -16.59
N ASN A 20 -13.34 11.44 -15.55
CA ASN A 20 -13.08 10.80 -14.26
C ASN A 20 -14.32 10.18 -13.64
N ARG A 21 -15.42 10.92 -13.67
CA ARG A 21 -16.70 10.44 -13.14
C ARG A 21 -17.20 9.24 -13.94
N GLN A 22 -17.17 9.32 -15.27
CA GLN A 22 -17.57 8.20 -16.13
C GLN A 22 -16.69 6.97 -15.91
N LEU A 23 -15.37 7.16 -15.81
CA LEU A 23 -14.44 6.08 -15.50
C LEU A 23 -14.71 5.49 -14.12
N SER A 24 -14.97 6.31 -13.11
CA SER A 24 -15.33 5.84 -11.76
C SER A 24 -16.57 4.94 -11.79
N CYS A 25 -17.64 5.38 -12.48
CA CYS A 25 -18.84 4.57 -12.66
C CYS A 25 -18.56 3.28 -13.41
N PHE A 26 -17.82 3.35 -14.53
CA PHE A 26 -17.44 2.17 -15.30
C PHE A 26 -16.61 1.18 -14.47
N LEU A 27 -15.66 1.66 -13.67
CA LEU A 27 -14.84 0.81 -12.80
C LEU A 27 -15.68 0.14 -11.72
N LEU A 28 -16.58 0.88 -11.08
CA LEU A 28 -17.53 0.33 -10.11
C LEU A 28 -18.40 -0.77 -10.75
N GLU A 29 -18.98 -0.50 -11.92
CA GLU A 29 -19.84 -1.45 -12.63
C GLU A 29 -19.07 -2.68 -13.14
N THR A 30 -17.86 -2.48 -13.66
CA THR A 30 -17.05 -3.58 -14.24
C THR A 30 -16.44 -4.45 -13.16
N LEU A 31 -16.13 -3.86 -12.01
CA LEU A 31 -15.42 -4.54 -10.93
C LEU A 31 -16.35 -4.87 -9.77
N ASP A 32 -17.67 -4.93 -9.98
CA ASP A 32 -18.73 -5.15 -8.99
C ASP A 32 -18.51 -6.44 -8.13
N GLY A 33 -17.64 -7.38 -8.56
CA GLY A 33 -17.17 -8.52 -7.75
C GLY A 33 -15.78 -8.40 -7.10
N SER A 34 -14.91 -7.51 -7.59
CA SER A 34 -13.53 -7.31 -7.09
C SER A 34 -13.43 -6.10 -6.16
N PHE A 35 -14.23 -5.05 -6.40
CA PHE A 35 -14.23 -3.82 -5.61
C PHE A 35 -14.86 -3.99 -4.23
N ALA A 36 -15.85 -4.88 -4.11
CA ALA A 36 -16.50 -5.17 -2.85
C ALA A 36 -15.54 -5.78 -1.79
N ARG A 37 -14.29 -6.06 -2.20
CA ARG A 37 -13.18 -6.49 -1.36
C ARG A 37 -12.30 -5.35 -0.83
N PHE A 38 -12.50 -4.12 -1.28
CA PHE A 38 -12.22 -2.97 -0.44
C PHE A 38 -13.55 -2.49 0.11
N HIS A 39 -13.59 -2.08 1.38
CA HIS A 39 -14.76 -1.36 1.90
C HIS A 39 -14.78 0.05 1.30
N THR A 40 -15.04 0.10 -0.01
CA THR A 40 -15.05 1.31 -0.82
C THR A 40 -16.46 1.85 -0.81
N ARG A 41 -16.63 3.02 -0.20
CA ARG A 41 -17.91 3.71 -0.32
C ARG A 41 -17.97 4.36 -1.70
N PRO A 42 -19.10 4.31 -2.42
CA PRO A 42 -19.23 4.94 -3.73
C PRO A 42 -18.79 6.42 -3.75
N GLU A 43 -18.95 7.12 -2.63
CA GLU A 43 -18.51 8.51 -2.45
C GLU A 43 -16.98 8.72 -2.44
N ASP A 44 -16.19 7.69 -2.12
CA ASP A 44 -14.73 7.81 -2.01
C ASP A 44 -14.02 7.57 -3.36
N VAL A 45 -14.63 6.82 -4.29
CA VAL A 45 -14.05 6.50 -5.61
C VAL A 45 -13.73 7.74 -6.45
N PRO A 46 -14.64 8.73 -6.59
CA PRO A 46 -14.36 9.92 -7.38
C PRO A 46 -13.16 10.73 -6.84
N LEU A 47 -12.94 10.72 -5.51
CA LEU A 47 -11.79 11.38 -4.89
C LEU A 47 -10.50 10.64 -5.24
N LEU A 48 -10.46 9.32 -5.07
CA LEU A 48 -9.28 8.52 -5.42
C LEU A 48 -8.91 8.65 -6.91
N VAL A 49 -9.90 8.64 -7.80
CA VAL A 49 -9.69 8.84 -9.23
C VAL A 49 -9.17 10.25 -9.54
N ALA A 50 -9.66 11.28 -8.85
CA ALA A 50 -9.16 12.64 -9.01
C ALA A 50 -7.70 12.78 -8.57
N ASP A 51 -7.33 12.20 -7.42
CA ASP A 51 -5.97 12.23 -6.90
C ASP A 51 -5.00 11.45 -7.81
N ALA A 52 -5.42 10.27 -8.29
CA ALA A 52 -4.68 9.53 -9.31
C ALA A 52 -4.49 10.35 -10.59
N GLY A 53 -5.55 11.03 -11.04
CA GLY A 53 -5.50 11.89 -12.23
C GLY A 53 -4.54 13.07 -12.10
N ALA A 54 -4.45 13.67 -10.91
CA ALA A 54 -3.48 14.71 -10.60
C ALA A 54 -2.04 14.17 -10.71
N LEU A 55 -1.76 13.02 -10.10
CA LEU A 55 -0.45 12.35 -10.18
C LEU A 55 -0.07 12.03 -11.63
N VAL A 56 -1.00 11.50 -12.42
CA VAL A 56 -0.78 11.20 -13.84
C VAL A 56 -0.46 12.47 -14.63
N SER A 57 -1.17 13.57 -14.37
CA SER A 57 -0.95 14.85 -15.04
C SER A 57 0.41 15.46 -14.70
N GLU A 58 0.83 15.38 -13.43
CA GLU A 58 2.13 15.87 -12.97
C GLU A 58 3.30 15.14 -13.61
N ASN A 59 3.12 13.86 -13.95
CA ASN A 59 4.12 13.04 -14.64
C ASN A 59 4.09 13.20 -16.18
N GLY A 60 3.36 14.18 -16.71
CA GLY A 60 3.38 14.55 -18.12
C GLY A 60 2.43 13.78 -19.04
N TYR A 61 1.58 12.90 -18.49
CA TYR A 61 0.60 12.16 -19.28
C TYR A 61 -0.63 13.02 -19.57
N THR A 62 -0.97 13.18 -20.86
CA THR A 62 -2.04 14.11 -21.29
C THR A 62 -3.03 13.50 -22.30
N CYS A 63 -2.80 12.27 -22.76
CA CYS A 63 -3.68 11.59 -23.70
C CYS A 63 -4.80 10.83 -22.96
N GLY A 64 -6.00 10.78 -23.53
CA GLY A 64 -7.18 10.22 -22.86
C GLY A 64 -7.07 8.73 -22.54
N ARG A 65 -6.45 7.93 -23.42
CA ARG A 65 -6.24 6.48 -23.22
C ARG A 65 -5.22 6.22 -22.11
N GLU A 66 -4.01 6.80 -22.22
CA GLU A 66 -2.97 6.70 -21.19
C GLU A 66 -3.48 7.12 -19.82
N TYR A 67 -4.15 8.28 -19.79
CA TYR A 67 -4.74 8.80 -18.57
C TYR A 67 -5.68 7.79 -17.93
N SER A 68 -6.61 7.22 -18.70
CA SER A 68 -7.60 6.27 -18.18
C SER A 68 -6.96 4.97 -17.69
N LEU A 69 -5.98 4.42 -18.42
CA LEU A 69 -5.29 3.19 -18.04
C LEU A 69 -4.38 3.37 -16.82
N LEU A 70 -3.71 4.52 -16.71
CA LEU A 70 -2.92 4.84 -15.52
C LEU A 70 -3.82 5.08 -14.32
N VAL A 71 -4.91 5.83 -14.46
CA VAL A 71 -5.89 6.02 -13.38
C VAL A 71 -6.47 4.67 -12.92
N LEU A 72 -6.81 3.78 -13.84
CA LEU A 72 -7.23 2.41 -13.52
C LEU A 72 -6.14 1.65 -12.75
N SER A 73 -4.87 1.77 -13.15
CA SER A 73 -3.75 1.12 -12.45
C SER A 73 -3.56 1.66 -11.03
N HIS A 74 -3.66 2.99 -10.83
CA HIS A 74 -3.67 3.61 -9.50
C HIS A 74 -4.86 3.16 -8.67
N PHE A 75 -6.02 3.00 -9.30
CA PHE A 75 -7.20 2.49 -8.64
C PHE A 75 -6.97 1.06 -8.12
N LEU A 76 -6.48 0.16 -8.98
CA LEU A 76 -6.28 -1.25 -8.64
C LEU A 76 -5.14 -1.45 -7.62
N LEU A 77 -4.02 -0.76 -7.81
CA LEU A 77 -2.78 -1.00 -7.06
C LEU A 77 -2.56 -0.02 -5.91
N GLY A 78 -3.36 1.05 -5.82
CA GLY A 78 -3.16 2.17 -4.90
C GLY A 78 -2.31 3.30 -5.50
N LEU A 79 -2.38 4.48 -4.91
CA LEU A 79 -1.53 5.61 -5.31
C LEU A 79 -0.05 5.30 -5.04
N GLY A 80 0.85 5.74 -5.94
CA GLY A 80 2.29 5.56 -5.76
C GLY A 80 2.80 4.12 -5.95
N TRP A 81 2.01 3.24 -6.56
CA TRP A 81 2.35 1.81 -6.75
C TRP A 81 3.63 1.57 -7.54
N TRP A 82 4.01 2.45 -8.47
CA TRP A 82 5.25 2.31 -9.27
C TRP A 82 6.53 2.36 -8.42
N ASN A 83 6.43 2.88 -7.20
CA ASN A 83 7.51 2.96 -6.23
C ASN A 83 7.34 1.97 -5.06
N ASP A 84 6.37 1.07 -5.13
CA ASP A 84 6.13 0.03 -4.13
C ASP A 84 6.90 -1.24 -4.49
N PRO A 85 7.79 -1.77 -3.61
CA PRO A 85 8.47 -3.05 -3.84
C PRO A 85 7.51 -4.20 -4.17
N ALA A 86 6.31 -4.22 -3.58
CA ALA A 86 5.31 -5.25 -3.86
C ALA A 86 4.84 -5.23 -5.32
N SER A 87 4.95 -4.08 -6.00
CA SER A 87 4.48 -3.85 -7.37
C SER A 87 5.63 -3.75 -8.39
N GLU A 88 6.86 -4.06 -8.01
CA GLU A 88 8.04 -3.98 -8.88
C GLU A 88 7.88 -4.82 -10.16
N SER A 89 7.30 -6.02 -10.04
CA SER A 89 6.98 -6.89 -11.19
C SER A 89 5.96 -6.28 -12.16
N VAL A 90 5.09 -5.39 -11.68
CA VAL A 90 4.12 -4.67 -12.52
C VAL A 90 4.78 -3.46 -13.18
N TRP A 91 5.65 -2.77 -12.44
CA TRP A 91 6.37 -1.60 -12.95
C TRP A 91 7.43 -1.96 -14.00
N SER A 92 8.11 -3.10 -13.87
CA SER A 92 9.15 -3.52 -14.82
C SER A 92 8.65 -3.68 -16.26
N VAL A 93 7.35 -3.95 -16.43
CA VAL A 93 6.65 -4.06 -17.72
C VAL A 93 6.76 -2.79 -18.56
N THR A 94 6.80 -1.62 -17.93
CA THR A 94 6.90 -0.33 -18.63
C THR A 94 8.28 -0.13 -19.27
N HIS A 95 9.26 -0.97 -18.92
CA HIS A 95 10.65 -0.90 -19.39
C HIS A 95 11.02 -2.02 -20.36
N VAL A 96 10.09 -2.91 -20.74
CA VAL A 96 10.38 -4.03 -21.63
C VAL A 96 10.77 -3.51 -23.03
N PRO A 97 11.95 -3.90 -23.55
CA PRO A 97 12.41 -3.47 -24.86
C PRO A 97 11.57 -4.12 -25.98
N GLY A 98 11.39 -3.38 -27.07
CA GLY A 98 10.68 -3.88 -28.26
C GLY A 98 9.16 -3.72 -28.24
N LEU A 99 8.57 -3.29 -27.13
CA LEU A 99 7.14 -2.97 -27.06
C LEU A 99 6.88 -1.51 -27.41
N THR A 100 5.79 -1.29 -28.15
CA THR A 100 5.21 0.03 -28.34
C THR A 100 4.63 0.55 -27.03
N HIS A 101 4.36 1.86 -26.99
CA HIS A 101 3.76 2.50 -25.81
C HIS A 101 2.37 1.94 -25.48
N ASP A 102 1.53 1.74 -26.49
CA ASP A 102 0.18 1.18 -26.30
C ASP A 102 0.23 -0.26 -25.76
N GLU A 103 1.13 -1.10 -26.28
CA GLU A 103 1.33 -2.47 -25.78
C GLU A 103 1.80 -2.48 -24.32
N ARG A 104 2.64 -1.52 -23.91
CA ARG A 104 3.06 -1.38 -22.51
C ARG A 104 1.90 -1.01 -21.60
N LEU A 105 1.01 -0.12 -22.03
CA LEU A 105 -0.17 0.27 -21.26
C LEU A 105 -1.18 -0.88 -21.13
N ASP A 106 -1.38 -1.64 -22.21
CA ASP A 106 -2.25 -2.81 -22.19
C ASP A 106 -1.69 -3.89 -21.26
N MET A 107 -0.38 -4.19 -21.36
CA MET A 107 0.26 -5.16 -20.48
C MET A 107 0.30 -4.69 -19.03
N LEU A 108 0.51 -3.39 -18.77
CA LEU A 108 0.42 -2.82 -17.43
C LEU A 108 -0.95 -3.08 -16.82
N THR A 109 -2.02 -2.87 -17.57
CA THR A 109 -3.39 -3.09 -17.10
C THR A 109 -3.64 -4.56 -16.75
N VAL A 110 -3.22 -5.48 -17.62
CA VAL A 110 -3.33 -6.93 -17.38
C VAL A 110 -2.55 -7.35 -16.13
N GLN A 111 -1.34 -6.82 -15.94
CA GLN A 111 -0.50 -7.10 -14.78
C GLN A 111 -1.08 -6.48 -13.50
N ALA A 112 -1.65 -5.29 -13.58
CA ALA A 112 -2.33 -4.64 -12.45
C ALA A 112 -3.53 -5.46 -11.97
N VAL A 113 -4.37 -5.95 -12.90
CA VAL A 113 -5.51 -6.83 -12.59
C VAL A 113 -5.05 -8.16 -11.97
N SER A 114 -4.00 -8.76 -12.54
CA SER A 114 -3.45 -10.03 -12.05
C SER A 114 -2.86 -9.89 -10.64
N HIS A 115 -2.10 -8.81 -10.44
CA HIS A 115 -1.49 -8.47 -9.15
C HIS A 115 -2.57 -8.23 -8.09
N ARG A 116 -3.58 -7.43 -8.43
CA ARG A 116 -4.75 -7.17 -7.60
C ARG A 116 -5.45 -8.46 -7.19
N SER A 117 -5.77 -9.31 -8.16
CA SER A 117 -6.49 -10.58 -7.93
C SER A 117 -5.71 -11.51 -6.99
N ARG A 118 -4.40 -11.62 -7.18
CA ARG A 118 -3.52 -12.41 -6.31
C ARG A 118 -3.47 -11.84 -4.89
N TRP A 119 -3.34 -10.52 -4.75
CA TRP A 119 -3.31 -9.87 -3.45
C TRP A 119 -4.63 -10.07 -2.70
N GLU A 120 -5.77 -9.88 -3.35
CA GLU A 120 -7.09 -10.11 -2.76
C GLU A 120 -7.26 -11.56 -2.26
N GLY A 121 -6.76 -12.54 -3.00
CA GLY A 121 -6.81 -13.96 -2.61
C GLY A 121 -6.10 -14.26 -1.28
N HIS A 122 -5.13 -13.43 -0.87
CA HIS A 122 -4.39 -13.60 0.37
C HIS A 122 -4.80 -12.59 1.46
N LEU A 123 -5.62 -11.59 1.15
CA LEU A 123 -5.91 -10.47 2.03
C LEU A 123 -6.53 -10.87 3.37
N ALA A 124 -7.43 -11.87 3.35
CA ALA A 124 -8.02 -12.41 4.58
C ALA A 124 -6.97 -13.03 5.51
N LEU A 125 -6.04 -13.83 4.97
CA LEU A 125 -4.93 -14.42 5.73
C LEU A 125 -3.97 -13.35 6.25
N MET A 126 -3.70 -12.32 5.45
CA MET A 126 -2.88 -11.19 5.87
C MET A 126 -3.53 -10.43 7.04
N HIS A 127 -4.85 -10.23 7.02
CA HIS A 127 -5.57 -9.65 8.16
C HIS A 127 -5.49 -10.54 9.40
N ASP A 128 -5.66 -11.85 9.27
CA ASP A 128 -5.57 -12.76 10.40
C ASP A 128 -4.17 -12.74 11.04
N LEU A 129 -3.10 -12.80 10.24
CA LEU A 129 -1.72 -12.66 10.73
C LEU A 129 -1.47 -11.30 11.37
N THR A 130 -1.88 -10.22 10.72
CA THR A 130 -1.74 -8.85 11.26
C THR A 130 -2.46 -8.73 12.60
N ARG A 131 -3.71 -9.24 12.68
CA ARG A 131 -4.49 -9.24 13.92
C ARG A 131 -3.82 -10.06 15.01
N GLN A 132 -3.22 -11.22 14.69
CA GLN A 132 -2.46 -12.03 15.64
C GLN A 132 -1.24 -11.27 16.19
N MET A 133 -0.48 -10.61 15.32
CA MET A 133 0.66 -9.77 15.73
C MET A 133 0.22 -8.64 16.68
N LEU A 134 -0.93 -8.03 16.42
CA LEU A 134 -1.49 -6.98 17.28
C LEU A 134 -2.04 -7.48 18.63
N GLN A 135 -2.15 -8.80 18.85
CA GLN A 135 -2.54 -9.38 20.14
C GLN A 135 -1.35 -9.77 21.02
N LEU A 136 -0.13 -9.81 20.46
CA LEU A 136 1.05 -10.21 21.22
C LEU A 136 1.25 -9.24 22.40
N PRO A 137 1.43 -9.76 23.62
CA PRO A 137 1.73 -8.95 24.80
C PRO A 137 2.97 -8.09 24.54
N GLU A 138 2.94 -6.85 25.03
CA GLU A 138 3.98 -5.86 24.77
C GLU A 138 5.34 -6.27 25.38
N ASP A 139 5.29 -7.09 26.45
CA ASP A 139 6.45 -7.52 27.25
C ASP A 139 7.02 -8.89 26.84
N GLU A 140 6.28 -9.68 26.03
CA GLU A 140 6.64 -11.05 25.64
C GLU A 140 6.89 -11.20 24.13
N CYS A 141 7.04 -10.10 23.41
CA CYS A 141 7.19 -10.13 21.97
C CYS A 141 8.59 -10.63 21.60
N ASP A 142 8.70 -11.95 21.36
CA ASP A 142 9.85 -12.60 20.76
C ASP A 142 10.18 -11.87 19.43
N PRO A 143 11.33 -11.15 19.35
CA PRO A 143 11.66 -10.36 18.17
C PRO A 143 11.81 -11.23 16.91
N ASP A 144 12.25 -12.48 17.06
CA ASP A 144 12.35 -13.42 15.93
C ASP A 144 10.98 -13.90 15.48
N ARG A 145 10.03 -14.05 16.40
CA ARG A 145 8.65 -14.35 16.04
C ARG A 145 8.02 -13.19 15.30
N GLN A 146 8.23 -11.96 15.77
CA GLN A 146 7.71 -10.76 15.11
C GLN A 146 8.28 -10.63 13.69
N TRP A 147 9.59 -10.82 13.51
CA TRP A 147 10.22 -10.79 12.19
C TRP A 147 9.67 -11.90 11.27
N ARG A 148 9.58 -13.15 11.74
CA ARG A 148 8.99 -14.25 10.96
C ARG A 148 7.55 -13.97 10.53
N SER A 149 6.74 -13.32 11.37
CA SER A 149 5.39 -12.91 10.99
C SER A 149 5.38 -11.81 9.93
N LEU A 150 6.33 -10.88 9.95
CA LEU A 150 6.51 -9.88 8.88
C LEU A 150 6.94 -10.53 7.57
N GLU A 151 7.88 -11.47 7.60
CA GLU A 151 8.31 -12.25 6.43
C GLU A 151 7.12 -13.01 5.82
N GLN A 152 6.29 -13.64 6.65
CA GLN A 152 5.06 -14.30 6.20
C GLN A 152 4.08 -13.33 5.54
N LEU A 153 3.85 -12.15 6.13
CA LEU A 153 3.00 -11.12 5.53
C LEU A 153 3.55 -10.63 4.18
N MET A 154 4.85 -10.37 4.09
CA MET A 154 5.50 -9.95 2.85
C MET A 154 5.45 -11.05 1.78
N THR A 155 5.60 -12.31 2.17
CA THR A 155 5.45 -13.47 1.28
C THR A 155 4.03 -13.56 0.72
N LEU A 156 3.01 -13.41 1.57
CA LEU A 156 1.60 -13.38 1.13
C LEU A 156 1.31 -12.20 0.20
N ARG A 157 1.97 -11.06 0.42
CA ARG A 157 1.91 -9.89 -0.46
C ARG A 157 2.60 -10.14 -1.82
N GLY A 158 3.43 -11.17 -1.94
CA GLY A 158 4.16 -11.54 -3.15
C GLY A 158 5.57 -10.94 -3.23
N ILE A 159 6.15 -10.50 -2.12
CA ILE A 159 7.52 -9.98 -2.05
C ILE A 159 8.50 -11.16 -1.95
N PRO A 160 9.47 -11.28 -2.90
CA PRO A 160 10.50 -12.31 -2.86
C PRO A 160 11.34 -12.27 -1.59
N GLY A 161 11.77 -13.44 -1.09
CA GLY A 161 12.50 -13.56 0.19
C GLY A 161 13.78 -12.72 0.27
N ASP A 162 14.53 -12.66 -0.83
CA ASP A 162 15.74 -11.84 -0.97
C ASP A 162 15.45 -10.32 -0.96
N ALA A 163 14.22 -9.91 -1.29
CA ALA A 163 13.78 -8.51 -1.26
C ALA A 163 13.12 -8.08 0.05
N GLN A 164 12.75 -9.01 0.94
CA GLN A 164 11.96 -8.72 2.16
C GLN A 164 12.64 -7.72 3.10
N ARG A 165 13.95 -7.85 3.33
CA ARG A 165 14.69 -6.90 4.17
C ARG A 165 14.66 -5.49 3.59
N ALA A 166 14.98 -5.35 2.31
CA ALA A 166 14.97 -4.05 1.63
C ALA A 166 13.56 -3.43 1.60
N CYS A 167 12.53 -4.27 1.42
CA CYS A 167 11.14 -3.85 1.46
C CYS A 167 10.75 -3.30 2.84
N TYR A 168 11.10 -4.01 3.92
CA TYR A 168 10.86 -3.57 5.28
C TYR A 168 11.52 -2.22 5.56
N CYS A 169 12.82 -2.07 5.23
CA CYS A 169 13.56 -0.83 5.46
C CYS A 169 12.95 0.37 4.71
N ARG A 170 12.39 0.16 3.50
CA ARG A 170 11.67 1.21 2.76
C ARG A 170 10.40 1.64 3.49
N TYR A 171 9.56 0.70 3.91
CA TYR A 171 8.33 1.01 4.64
C TYR A 171 8.60 1.63 6.01
N GLU A 172 9.67 1.20 6.67
CA GLU A 172 10.15 1.80 7.92
C GLU A 172 10.60 3.24 7.71
N SER A 173 11.38 3.51 6.66
CA SER A 173 11.83 4.86 6.30
C SER A 173 10.65 5.78 6.01
N ASP A 174 9.63 5.29 5.29
CA ASP A 174 8.40 6.07 5.03
C ASP A 174 7.65 6.39 6.33
N ALA A 175 7.60 5.45 7.26
CA ALA A 175 7.00 5.67 8.58
C ALA A 175 7.79 6.74 9.36
N CYS A 176 9.11 6.65 9.38
CA CYS A 176 9.97 7.62 10.07
C CYS A 176 9.78 9.02 9.51
N LEU A 177 9.75 9.16 8.18
CA LEU A 177 9.46 10.43 7.51
C LEU A 177 8.07 10.97 7.89
N ARG A 178 7.04 10.11 7.84
CA ARG A 178 5.66 10.50 8.15
C ARG A 178 5.49 11.00 9.59
N TYR A 179 6.11 10.32 10.55
CA TYR A 179 5.97 10.64 11.97
C TYR A 179 7.09 11.55 12.50
N ALA A 180 7.90 12.14 11.62
CA ALA A 180 9.03 13.00 11.97
C ALA A 180 10.00 12.36 12.99
N LEU A 181 10.29 11.07 12.80
CA LEU A 181 11.23 10.29 13.60
C LEU A 181 12.63 10.31 12.97
N PRO A 182 13.71 10.13 13.76
CA PRO A 182 15.05 10.00 13.21
C PRO A 182 15.15 8.80 12.25
N ALA A 183 15.98 8.94 11.22
CA ALA A 183 16.30 7.84 10.33
C ALA A 183 16.99 6.70 11.10
N ILE A 184 16.58 5.47 10.82
CA ILE A 184 17.13 4.27 11.43
C ILE A 184 18.20 3.72 10.49
N ASN A 185 19.41 3.56 11.02
CA ASN A 185 20.54 3.04 10.26
C ASN A 185 20.75 1.58 10.62
N HIS A 186 20.29 0.68 9.74
CA HIS A 186 20.51 -0.75 9.92
C HIS A 186 21.97 -1.10 9.68
N VAL A 187 22.54 -1.91 10.58
CA VAL A 187 23.87 -2.47 10.38
C VAL A 187 23.78 -3.62 9.38
N GLU A 188 24.51 -3.51 8.27
CA GLU A 188 24.71 -4.61 7.33
C GLU A 188 25.82 -5.52 7.85
N LEU A 189 25.47 -6.78 8.13
CA LEU A 189 26.45 -7.78 8.53
C LEU A 189 27.10 -8.42 7.31
N ASN A 190 28.43 -8.49 7.31
CA ASN A 190 29.17 -9.25 6.31
C ASN A 190 29.13 -10.77 6.61
N GLU A 191 29.56 -11.59 5.64
CA GLU A 191 29.53 -13.05 5.79
C GLU A 191 30.32 -13.55 7.01
N ASN A 192 31.45 -12.92 7.33
CA ASN A 192 32.30 -13.32 8.45
C ASN A 192 31.61 -13.04 9.79
N GLU A 193 30.92 -11.90 9.90
CA GLU A 193 30.11 -11.55 11.06
C GLU A 193 28.93 -12.53 11.22
N ILE A 194 28.21 -12.83 10.13
CA ILE A 194 27.13 -13.83 10.15
C ILE A 194 27.65 -15.19 10.63
N ARG A 195 28.81 -15.63 10.13
CA ARG A 195 29.44 -16.89 10.58
C ARG A 195 29.83 -16.82 12.06
N ALA A 196 30.35 -15.69 12.53
CA ALA A 196 30.69 -15.50 13.95
C ALA A 196 29.46 -15.59 14.85
N TYR A 197 28.36 -14.91 14.51
CA TYR A 197 27.09 -15.03 15.24
C TYR A 197 26.64 -16.49 15.36
N ARG A 198 26.64 -17.22 14.23
CA ARG A 198 26.29 -18.65 14.21
C ARG A 198 27.24 -19.50 15.05
N TYR A 199 28.55 -19.26 14.96
CA TYR A 199 29.57 -20.00 15.72
C TYR A 199 29.40 -19.84 17.23
N TYR A 200 29.09 -18.62 17.68
CA TYR A 200 28.85 -18.33 19.10
C TYR A 200 27.41 -18.64 19.57
N GLY A 201 26.57 -19.22 18.71
CA GLY A 201 25.16 -19.48 19.03
C GLY A 201 24.36 -18.21 19.34
N LYS A 202 24.81 -17.05 18.84
CA LYS A 202 24.12 -15.77 19.02
C LYS A 202 23.06 -15.58 17.93
N ARG A 203 21.93 -15.00 18.33
CA ARG A 203 20.87 -14.57 17.42
C ARG A 203 21.40 -13.52 16.43
N LEU A 204 21.06 -13.65 15.16
CA LEU A 204 21.34 -12.63 14.15
C LEU A 204 20.42 -11.41 14.37
N PRO A 205 20.94 -10.19 14.37
CA PRO A 205 20.12 -8.99 14.48
C PRO A 205 19.19 -8.86 13.27
N GLN A 206 17.91 -8.65 13.56
CA GLN A 206 16.87 -8.41 12.57
C GLN A 206 16.64 -6.91 12.42
N PRO A 207 16.17 -6.42 11.25
CA PRO A 207 15.93 -4.99 11.04
C PRO A 207 15.01 -4.36 12.11
N ALA A 208 14.00 -5.10 12.55
CA ALA A 208 13.08 -4.66 13.60
C ALA A 208 13.75 -4.44 14.97
N ASP A 209 14.96 -4.97 15.20
CA ASP A 209 15.71 -4.77 16.44
C ASP A 209 16.19 -3.32 16.57
N ASP A 210 16.41 -2.63 15.45
CA ASP A 210 16.91 -1.24 15.47
C ASP A 210 15.82 -0.24 15.90
N LEU A 211 14.57 -0.69 16.09
CA LEU A 211 13.47 0.09 16.64
C LEU A 211 13.44 0.14 18.17
N TYR A 212 14.11 -0.77 18.88
CA TYR A 212 14.09 -0.83 20.35
C TYR A 212 14.60 0.43 21.07
N PRO A 213 15.56 1.21 20.51
CA PRO A 213 15.97 2.48 21.10
C PRO A 213 14.89 3.57 21.07
N LEU A 214 13.86 3.46 20.22
CA LEU A 214 12.81 4.46 20.11
C LEU A 214 11.82 4.40 21.29
N PRO A 215 11.18 5.54 21.64
CA PRO A 215 10.06 5.53 22.58
C PRO A 215 8.97 4.57 22.13
N PHE A 216 8.26 3.98 23.11
CA PHE A 216 7.30 2.92 22.83
C PHE A 216 6.21 3.33 21.83
N LEU A 217 5.70 4.56 21.93
CA LEU A 217 4.73 5.11 21.00
C LEU A 217 5.28 5.19 19.57
N SER A 218 6.50 5.71 19.39
CA SER A 218 7.15 5.81 18.08
C SER A 218 7.39 4.43 17.46
N ARG A 219 7.89 3.47 18.24
CA ARG A 219 8.03 2.07 17.81
C ARG A 219 6.70 1.47 17.36
N ASN A 220 5.63 1.74 18.10
CA ASN A 220 4.28 1.29 17.75
C ASN A 220 3.78 1.93 16.44
N GLN A 221 3.97 3.24 16.27
CA GLN A 221 3.60 3.96 15.04
C GLN A 221 4.29 3.38 13.81
N VAL A 222 5.60 3.11 13.90
CA VAL A 222 6.37 2.48 12.82
C VAL A 222 5.85 1.07 12.52
N LEU A 223 5.66 0.24 13.55
CA LEU A 223 5.13 -1.12 13.37
C LEU A 223 3.77 -1.12 12.67
N LEU A 224 2.82 -0.30 13.13
CA LEU A 224 1.49 -0.23 12.52
C LEU A 224 1.55 0.27 11.08
N HIS A 225 2.41 1.25 10.80
CA HIS A 225 2.62 1.74 9.44
C HIS A 225 3.17 0.65 8.53
N VAL A 226 4.20 -0.08 8.97
CA VAL A 226 4.78 -1.20 8.19
C VAL A 226 3.73 -2.27 7.93
N LEU A 227 2.94 -2.66 8.93
CA LEU A 227 1.87 -3.66 8.76
C LEU A 227 0.84 -3.21 7.71
N LEU A 228 0.42 -1.94 7.78
CA LEU A 228 -0.51 -1.35 6.81
C LEU A 228 0.12 -1.22 5.42
N ALA A 229 1.39 -0.83 5.32
CA ALA A 229 2.11 -0.72 4.06
C ALA A 229 2.26 -2.08 3.36
N ILE A 230 2.57 -3.14 4.11
CA ILE A 230 2.61 -4.50 3.56
C ILE A 230 1.22 -4.93 3.09
N ALA A 231 0.18 -4.68 3.89
CA ALA A 231 -1.18 -5.11 3.60
C ALA A 231 -1.83 -4.35 2.44
N PHE A 232 -1.63 -3.04 2.36
CA PHE A 232 -2.42 -2.14 1.50
C PHE A 232 -1.60 -1.30 0.53
N GLY A 233 -0.28 -1.46 0.55
CA GLY A 233 0.66 -0.75 -0.29
C GLY A 233 1.37 0.39 0.44
N ARG A 234 2.58 0.68 -0.03
CA ARG A 234 3.53 1.64 0.54
C ARG A 234 2.91 2.99 0.95
N HIS A 235 2.06 3.53 0.07
CA HIS A 235 1.45 4.84 0.24
C HIS A 235 -0.05 4.76 0.56
N PHE A 236 -0.49 3.73 1.31
CA PHE A 236 -1.90 3.54 1.68
C PHE A 236 -2.53 4.83 2.26
N TYR A 237 -1.76 5.64 2.99
CA TYR A 237 -2.21 6.87 3.63
C TYR A 237 -2.54 8.01 2.66
N LEU A 238 -2.10 7.92 1.39
CA LEU A 238 -2.49 8.87 0.34
C LEU A 238 -3.84 8.49 -0.28
N ASN A 239 -4.27 7.24 -0.14
CA ASN A 239 -5.51 6.79 -0.73
C ASN A 239 -6.70 7.25 0.15
N PRO A 240 -7.65 8.02 -0.41
CA PRO A 240 -8.81 8.54 0.33
C PRO A 240 -9.58 7.48 1.12
N LEU A 241 -9.61 6.23 0.63
CA LEU A 241 -10.27 5.09 1.27
C LEU A 241 -9.74 4.78 2.67
N PHE A 242 -8.46 5.07 2.95
CA PHE A 242 -7.86 4.84 4.27
C PHE A 242 -7.86 6.07 5.17
N THR A 243 -8.38 7.21 4.70
CA THR A 243 -8.44 8.45 5.50
C THR A 243 -9.08 8.24 6.87
N PRO A 244 -10.22 7.52 7.00
CA PRO A 244 -10.83 7.27 8.31
C PRO A 244 -9.91 6.47 9.24
N TRP A 245 -9.22 5.45 8.71
CA TRP A 245 -8.31 4.59 9.47
C TRP A 245 -7.11 5.38 9.97
N VAL A 246 -6.49 6.16 9.08
CA VAL A 246 -5.34 7.01 9.40
C VAL A 246 -5.71 8.00 10.50
N LYS A 247 -6.85 8.70 10.37
CA LYS A 247 -7.33 9.64 11.39
C LYS A 247 -7.59 8.97 12.74
N SER A 248 -8.22 7.79 12.73
CA SER A 248 -8.51 7.00 13.93
C SER A 248 -7.22 6.62 14.68
N LEU A 249 -6.20 6.17 13.94
CA LEU A 249 -4.90 5.83 14.51
C LEU A 249 -4.17 7.06 15.02
N GLU A 250 -4.20 8.17 14.29
CA GLU A 250 -3.51 9.42 14.65
C GLU A 250 -4.11 10.13 15.85
N ALA A 251 -5.43 10.02 16.06
CA ALA A 251 -6.12 10.62 17.21
C ALA A 251 -5.82 9.94 18.56
N THR A 252 -5.09 8.83 18.57
CA THR A 252 -4.90 7.98 19.75
C THR A 252 -3.45 8.00 20.22
N ASP A 253 -3.17 8.57 21.39
CA ASP A 253 -1.81 8.65 21.93
C ASP A 253 -1.37 7.38 22.69
N SER A 254 -2.31 6.49 23.01
CA SER A 254 -2.03 5.22 23.67
C SER A 254 -1.67 4.12 22.65
N PRO A 255 -0.46 3.52 22.71
CA PRO A 255 -0.07 2.44 21.80
C PRO A 255 -1.00 1.22 21.83
N ARG A 256 -1.56 0.92 23.00
CA ARG A 256 -2.52 -0.18 23.19
C ARG A 256 -3.85 0.12 22.50
N GLU A 257 -4.33 1.35 22.62
CA GLU A 257 -5.56 1.78 21.96
C GLU A 257 -5.39 1.86 20.44
N ARG A 258 -4.23 2.31 19.93
CA ARG A 258 -3.90 2.27 18.49
C ARG A 258 -3.95 0.85 17.93
N ARG A 259 -3.34 -0.11 18.63
CA ARG A 259 -3.41 -1.54 18.26
C ARG A 259 -4.84 -2.07 18.27
N LEU A 260 -5.64 -1.69 19.27
CA LEU A 260 -7.04 -2.08 19.36
C LEU A 260 -7.89 -1.47 18.23
N ALA A 261 -7.68 -0.19 17.92
CA ALA A 261 -8.34 0.51 16.83
C ALA A 261 -8.04 -0.18 15.50
N LEU A 262 -6.75 -0.42 15.18
CA LEU A 262 -6.37 -1.14 13.96
C LEU A 262 -7.00 -2.54 13.90
N ARG A 263 -7.03 -3.28 15.01
CA ARG A 263 -7.68 -4.60 15.06
C ARG A 263 -9.17 -4.54 14.72
N ARG A 264 -9.87 -3.49 15.17
CA ARG A 264 -11.30 -3.29 14.89
C ARG A 264 -11.52 -2.96 13.42
N GLU A 265 -10.73 -2.05 12.86
CA GLU A 265 -10.79 -1.69 11.43
C GLU A 265 -10.52 -2.91 10.54
N LEU A 266 -9.48 -3.69 10.84
CA LEU A 266 -9.16 -4.92 10.10
C LEU A 266 -10.27 -5.97 10.22
N ALA A 267 -10.90 -6.10 11.39
CA ALA A 267 -12.02 -7.02 11.58
C ALA A 267 -13.27 -6.58 10.80
N ALA A 268 -13.60 -5.28 10.82
CA ALA A 268 -14.70 -4.71 10.04
C ALA A 268 -14.46 -4.89 8.54
N HIS A 269 -13.23 -4.62 8.08
CA HIS A 269 -12.84 -4.86 6.69
C HIS A 269 -12.98 -6.34 6.33
N GLN A 270 -12.47 -7.25 7.16
CA GLN A 270 -12.57 -8.70 6.92
C GLN A 270 -14.02 -9.20 6.91
N GLN A 271 -14.92 -8.60 7.70
CA GLN A 271 -16.35 -8.92 7.66
C GLN A 271 -16.97 -8.45 6.34
N ALA A 272 -16.66 -7.22 5.92
CA ALA A 272 -17.11 -6.69 4.64
C ALA A 272 -16.65 -7.56 3.45
N LEU A 273 -15.41 -8.09 3.48
CA LEU A 273 -14.91 -9.03 2.47
C LEU A 273 -15.77 -10.29 2.32
N LYS A 274 -16.37 -10.77 3.42
CA LYS A 274 -17.16 -12.01 3.43
C LYS A 274 -18.58 -11.79 2.95
N GLU A 275 -19.21 -10.69 3.33
CA GLU A 275 -20.60 -10.36 2.99
C GLU A 275 -20.76 -10.14 1.48
N SER A 276 -19.78 -9.50 0.84
CA SER A 276 -19.75 -9.33 -0.61
C SER A 276 -19.49 -10.62 -1.39
N SER A 277 -18.90 -11.64 -0.76
CA SER A 277 -18.71 -12.95 -1.37
C SER A 277 -19.98 -13.84 -1.35
N GLN A 278 -21.01 -13.47 -0.57
CA GLN A 278 -22.26 -14.24 -0.45
C GLN A 278 -23.35 -13.83 -1.45
N HIS A 279 -23.11 -12.76 -2.22
CA HIS A 279 -24.05 -12.21 -3.21
C HIS A 279 -23.60 -12.44 -4.65
N GLY A 280 -22.62 -13.33 -4.87
CA GLY A 280 -22.12 -13.76 -6.18
C GLY A 280 -22.61 -15.15 -6.57
#